data_AF-A0A960R907-F1
#
_entry.id   AF-A0A960R907-F1
#
_cell.length_a   1.000
_cell.length_b   1.000
_cell.length_c   1.000
_cell.angle_alpha   90.00
_cell.angle_beta   90.00
_cell.angle_gamma   90.00
#
_symmetry.space_group_name_H-M   'P 1'
#
loop_
_entity.id
_entity.type
_entity.pdbx_description
1 polymer ?
#
loop_
_entity_poly.entity_id
_entity_poly.type
_entity_poly.pdbx_seq_one_letter_code
_entity_poly.pdbx_strand_id
1 'polypeptide(L)'
;MTAMKPRVLLTLGLLAFAGLLWLGVKTSRAGYEGPDYSVISKEGEVEIRRYETMTAAATPMKIDGKEGGRDSGFGRLFRFITGDNEREENIAMTSPVFIESDVAATEKVMIFVMPEA
;
A
#
# COMPACT_ATOMS: atom_id res chain seq x y z
N MET A 1 -33.85 20.39 40.15
CA MET A 1 -33.17 19.79 38.98
C MET A 1 -33.88 20.28 37.73
N THR A 2 -33.37 21.32 37.08
CA THR A 2 -34.07 21.98 35.96
C THR A 2 -33.82 21.19 34.68
N ALA A 3 -34.87 20.61 34.09
CA ALA A 3 -34.77 19.85 32.86
C ALA A 3 -34.22 20.74 31.72
N MET A 4 -33.19 20.27 31.03
CA MET A 4 -32.60 20.98 29.90
C MET A 4 -33.63 21.14 28.77
N LYS A 5 -33.71 22.35 28.20
CA LYS A 5 -34.65 22.65 27.11
C LYS A 5 -34.33 21.79 25.87
N PRO A 6 -35.35 21.33 25.12
CA PRO A 6 -35.17 20.38 24.01
C PRO A 6 -34.22 20.88 22.91
N ARG A 7 -34.14 22.21 22.70
CA ARG A 7 -33.19 22.84 21.77
C ARG A 7 -31.72 22.65 22.15
N VAL A 8 -31.41 22.55 23.45
CA VAL A 8 -30.04 22.33 23.95
C VAL A 8 -29.62 20.87 23.75
N LEU A 9 -30.56 19.93 23.94
CA LEU A 9 -30.30 18.52 23.67
C LEU A 9 -30.03 18.25 22.18
N LEU A 10 -30.79 18.92 21.31
CA LEU A 10 -30.69 18.77 19.86
C LEU A 10 -29.38 19.35 19.32
N THR A 11 -28.93 20.49 19.84
CA THR A 11 -27.65 21.11 19.47
C THR A 11 -26.45 20.29 19.96
N LEU A 12 -26.49 19.75 21.18
CA LEU A 12 -25.45 18.84 21.68
C LEU A 12 -25.39 17.55 20.85
N GLY A 13 -26.53 16.98 20.48
CA GLY A 13 -26.59 15.81 19.59
C GLY A 13 -25.98 16.10 18.21
N LEU A 14 -26.28 17.26 17.63
CA LEU A 14 -25.73 17.66 16.33
C LEU A 14 -24.21 17.88 16.39
N LEU A 15 -23.71 18.48 17.48
CA LEU A 15 -22.28 18.68 17.71
C LEU A 15 -21.54 17.36 17.93
N ALA A 16 -22.12 16.43 18.69
CA ALA A 16 -21.57 15.09 18.88
C ALA A 16 -21.52 14.31 17.56
N PHE A 17 -22.58 14.38 16.75
CA PHE A 17 -22.63 13.75 15.43
C PHE A 17 -21.62 14.36 14.45
N ALA A 18 -21.48 15.69 14.43
CA ALA A 18 -20.46 16.38 13.64
C ALA A 18 -19.04 16.00 14.07
N GLY A 19 -18.78 15.86 15.38
CA GLY A 19 -17.51 15.39 15.91
C GLY A 19 -17.17 13.96 15.50
N LEU A 20 -18.14 13.05 15.54
CA LEU A 20 -18.00 11.67 15.06
C LEU A 20 -17.71 11.59 13.55
N LEU A 21 -18.41 12.41 12.75
CA LEU A 21 -18.14 12.51 11.31
C LEU A 21 -16.73 13.04 11.03
N TRP A 22 -16.26 14.03 11.80
CA TRP A 22 -14.91 14.59 11.63
C TRP A 22 -13.81 13.59 12.00
N LEU A 23 -14.05 12.74 13.01
CA LEU A 23 -13.14 11.64 13.38
C LEU A 23 -13.11 10.55 12.31
N GLY A 24 -14.26 10.17 11.76
CA GLY A 24 -14.37 9.14 10.71
C GLY A 24 -13.69 9.51 9.39
N VAL A 25 -13.59 10.80 9.05
CA VAL A 25 -12.90 11.23 7.83
C VAL A 25 -11.37 11.10 7.94
N LYS A 26 -10.79 11.12 9.14
CA LYS A 26 -9.32 11.04 9.30
C LYS A 26 -8.73 9.64 9.24
N THR A 27 -9.55 8.58 9.31
CA THR A 27 -9.04 7.19 9.32
C THR A 27 -8.89 6.55 7.94
N SER A 28 -9.27 7.24 6.85
CA SER A 28 -9.41 6.63 5.51
C SER A 28 -8.18 6.74 4.61
N ARG A 29 -7.00 7.08 5.14
CA ARG A 29 -5.74 7.24 4.36
C ARG A 29 -4.53 6.56 4.98
N ALA A 30 -4.70 5.43 5.66
CA ALA A 30 -3.55 4.57 5.93
C ALA A 30 -3.10 3.95 4.59
N GLY A 31 -1.96 4.39 4.07
CA GLY A 31 -1.31 3.73 2.94
C GLY A 31 -0.77 2.36 3.37
N TYR A 32 -0.53 1.47 2.41
CA TYR A 32 0.26 0.29 2.68
C TYR A 32 1.68 0.69 3.08
N GLU A 33 2.32 -0.13 3.91
CA GLU A 33 3.73 -0.01 4.22
C GLU A 33 4.57 -0.02 2.93
N GLY A 34 5.66 0.71 2.91
CA GLY A 34 6.56 0.81 1.77
C GLY A 34 8.01 0.90 2.21
N PRO A 35 8.96 0.67 1.29
CA PRO A 35 10.37 0.69 1.62
C PRO A 35 10.81 2.07 2.11
N ASP A 36 11.67 2.08 3.13
CA ASP A 36 12.28 3.32 3.62
C ASP A 36 13.16 3.99 2.55
N TYR A 37 13.05 5.32 2.49
CA TYR A 37 13.86 6.13 1.60
C TYR A 37 14.14 7.52 2.17
N SER A 38 15.27 8.07 1.73
CA SER A 38 15.60 9.49 1.91
C SER A 38 15.52 10.22 0.56
N VAL A 39 14.97 11.44 0.56
CA VAL A 39 14.97 12.31 -0.62
C VAL A 39 16.31 13.03 -0.66
N ILE A 40 17.12 12.74 -1.66
CA ILE A 40 18.45 13.36 -1.85
C ILE A 40 18.30 14.74 -2.52
N SER A 41 17.39 14.86 -3.49
CA SER A 41 17.12 16.10 -4.22
C SER A 41 15.67 16.15 -4.68
N LYS A 42 15.16 17.36 -4.88
CA LYS A 42 13.83 17.62 -5.43
C LYS A 42 13.89 18.76 -6.43
N GLU A 43 13.46 18.49 -7.65
CA GLU A 43 13.45 19.43 -8.78
C GLU A 43 12.02 19.52 -9.33
N GLY A 44 11.27 20.54 -8.88
CA GLY A 44 9.86 20.69 -9.21
C GLY A 44 9.03 19.50 -8.70
N GLU A 45 8.42 18.77 -9.64
CA GLU A 45 7.59 17.59 -9.36
C GLU A 45 8.38 16.27 -9.30
N VAL A 46 9.70 16.32 -9.51
CA VAL A 46 10.56 15.13 -9.53
C VAL A 46 11.37 15.05 -8.24
N GLU A 47 11.45 13.85 -7.66
CA GLU A 47 12.26 13.55 -6.49
C GLU A 47 13.31 12.49 -6.82
N ILE A 48 14.53 12.72 -6.36
CA ILE A 48 15.60 11.72 -6.36
C ILE A 48 15.63 11.06 -4.98
N ARG A 49 15.32 9.77 -4.94
CA ARG A 49 15.22 8.99 -3.70
C ARG A 49 16.36 7.99 -3.59
N ARG A 50 16.92 7.85 -2.40
CA ARG A 50 17.81 6.75 -2.01
C ARG A 50 17.02 5.81 -1.10
N TYR A 51 16.74 4.62 -1.61
CA TYR A 51 16.16 3.54 -0.84
C TYR A 51 17.24 2.85 0.00
N GLU A 52 16.87 2.43 1.20
CA GLU A 52 17.73 1.58 2.04
C GLU A 52 17.73 0.13 1.54
N THR A 53 18.53 -0.72 2.18
CA THR A 53 18.52 -2.15 1.88
C THR A 53 17.18 -2.73 2.33
N MET A 54 16.50 -3.43 1.43
CA MET A 54 15.18 -4.02 1.68
C MET A 54 15.18 -5.51 1.33
N THR A 55 14.33 -6.27 2.01
CA THR A 55 14.03 -7.65 1.61
C THR A 55 12.90 -7.64 0.61
N ALA A 56 13.02 -8.41 -0.46
CA ALA A 56 12.02 -8.44 -1.52
C ALA A 56 11.84 -9.85 -2.11
N ALA A 57 10.62 -10.12 -2.57
CA ALA A 57 10.30 -11.28 -3.39
C ALA A 57 10.25 -10.85 -4.86
N ALA A 58 10.92 -11.59 -5.74
CA ALA A 58 11.01 -11.26 -7.15
C ALA A 58 10.57 -12.42 -8.03
N THR A 59 9.98 -12.11 -9.18
CA THR A 59 9.60 -13.10 -10.20
C THR A 59 9.89 -12.57 -11.60
N PRO A 60 10.33 -13.43 -12.54
CA PRO A 60 10.36 -13.07 -13.95
C PRO A 60 8.95 -12.76 -14.46
N MET A 61 8.87 -11.99 -15.54
CA MET A 61 7.65 -11.58 -16.24
C MET A 61 7.96 -11.44 -17.74
N LYS A 62 7.07 -11.96 -18.59
CA LYS A 62 7.18 -11.77 -20.04
C LYS A 62 6.77 -10.36 -20.47
N ILE A 63 7.52 -9.81 -21.43
CA ILE A 63 7.33 -8.44 -21.93
C ILE A 63 6.04 -8.26 -22.71
N ASP A 64 5.59 -9.30 -23.40
CA ASP A 64 4.42 -9.23 -24.28
C ASP A 64 3.07 -9.27 -23.55
N GLY A 65 3.08 -9.33 -22.21
CA GLY A 65 1.87 -9.29 -21.38
C GLY A 65 0.91 -10.45 -21.62
N LYS A 66 1.35 -11.50 -22.33
CA LYS A 66 0.51 -12.65 -22.67
C LYS A 66 0.28 -13.60 -21.49
N GLU A 67 0.99 -13.41 -20.39
CA GLU A 67 0.75 -14.15 -19.15
C GLU A 67 -0.45 -13.54 -18.41
N GLY A 68 -1.58 -14.24 -18.43
CA GLY A 68 -2.82 -13.82 -17.77
C GLY A 68 -3.04 -14.48 -16.41
N GLY A 69 -3.78 -13.80 -15.55
CA GLY A 69 -4.32 -14.37 -14.31
C GLY A 69 -3.24 -14.87 -13.34
N ARG A 70 -3.37 -16.13 -12.89
CA ARG A 70 -2.46 -16.76 -11.93
C ARG A 70 -1.02 -16.88 -12.44
N ASP A 71 -0.82 -17.03 -13.74
CA ASP A 71 0.52 -17.21 -14.30
C ASP A 71 1.20 -15.89 -14.65
N SER A 72 0.56 -14.75 -14.37
CA SER A 72 1.24 -13.46 -14.45
C SER A 72 2.25 -13.29 -13.32
N GLY A 73 3.25 -12.42 -13.51
CA GLY A 73 4.19 -12.06 -12.44
C GLY A 73 3.48 -11.55 -11.18
N PHE A 74 2.46 -10.71 -11.34
CA PHE A 74 1.64 -10.25 -10.22
C PHE A 74 0.86 -11.42 -9.58
N GLY A 75 0.25 -12.29 -10.38
CA GLY A 75 -0.49 -13.46 -9.89
C GLY A 75 0.38 -14.44 -9.11
N ARG A 76 1.65 -14.60 -9.48
CA ARG A 76 2.63 -15.39 -8.71
C ARG A 76 2.94 -14.74 -7.36
N LEU A 77 3.32 -13.46 -7.35
CA LEU A 77 3.62 -12.74 -6.11
C LEU A 77 2.40 -12.66 -5.18
N PHE A 78 1.21 -12.42 -5.74
CA PHE A 78 -0.03 -12.37 -4.97
C PHE A 78 -0.30 -13.70 -4.26
N ARG A 79 -0.15 -14.84 -4.95
CA ARG A 79 -0.32 -16.14 -4.29
C ARG A 79 0.70 -16.35 -3.19
N PHE A 80 1.98 -16.04 -3.47
CA PHE A 80 3.06 -16.15 -2.50
C PHE A 80 2.72 -15.39 -1.21
N ILE A 81 2.27 -14.14 -1.29
CA ILE A 81 1.94 -13.34 -0.09
C ILE A 81 0.60 -13.74 0.55
N THR A 82 -0.29 -14.45 -0.15
CA THR A 82 -1.55 -14.97 0.40
C THR A 82 -1.48 -16.44 0.83
N GLY A 83 -0.29 -16.95 1.14
CA GLY A 83 -0.11 -18.28 1.74
C GLY A 83 0.34 -19.40 0.80
N ASP A 84 0.59 -19.14 -0.49
CA ASP A 84 1.26 -20.08 -1.41
C ASP A 84 2.79 -19.93 -1.30
N ASN A 85 3.29 -20.01 -0.06
CA ASN A 85 4.70 -20.00 0.29
C ASN A 85 5.01 -21.17 1.23
N GLU A 86 6.28 -21.53 1.39
CA GLU A 86 6.70 -22.72 2.15
C GLU A 86 6.23 -22.74 3.61
N ARG A 87 5.89 -21.56 4.18
CA ARG A 87 5.44 -21.42 5.56
C ARG A 87 3.92 -21.38 5.69
N GLU A 88 3.19 -21.38 4.56
CA GLU A 88 1.73 -21.23 4.50
C GLU A 88 1.22 -19.95 5.22
N GLU A 89 2.07 -18.92 5.31
CA GLU A 89 1.80 -17.70 6.06
C GLU A 89 1.26 -16.59 5.16
N ASN A 90 0.36 -15.75 5.67
CA ASN A 90 -0.05 -14.53 4.98
C ASN A 90 0.95 -13.40 5.28
N ILE A 91 1.49 -12.80 4.23
CA ILE A 91 2.41 -11.66 4.29
C ILE A 91 1.60 -10.39 4.00
N ALA A 92 1.76 -9.35 4.81
CA ALA A 92 1.03 -8.10 4.62
C ALA A 92 1.37 -7.45 3.27
N MET A 93 0.36 -6.88 2.62
CA MET A 93 0.55 -6.13 1.38
C MET A 93 1.38 -4.87 1.62
N THR A 94 2.29 -4.58 0.69
CA THR A 94 3.10 -3.35 0.67
C THR A 94 2.88 -2.58 -0.63
N SER A 95 3.36 -1.34 -0.66
CA SER A 95 3.36 -0.49 -1.84
C SER A 95 4.66 0.33 -1.91
N PRO A 96 5.26 0.52 -3.09
CA PRO A 96 4.82 0.03 -4.41
C PRO A 96 5.31 -1.41 -4.71
N VAL A 97 4.85 -1.96 -5.84
CA VAL A 97 5.48 -3.12 -6.51
C VAL A 97 6.36 -2.57 -7.63
N PHE A 98 7.65 -2.92 -7.64
CA PHE A 98 8.58 -2.47 -8.67
C PHE A 98 8.57 -3.39 -9.88
N ILE A 99 8.86 -2.82 -11.05
CA ILE A 99 9.13 -3.57 -12.26
C ILE A 99 10.50 -3.11 -12.76
N GLU A 100 11.46 -4.02 -12.68
CA GLU A 100 12.77 -3.83 -13.29
C GLU A 100 12.68 -4.24 -14.76
N SER A 101 13.07 -3.31 -15.62
CA SER A 101 13.16 -3.54 -17.06
C SER A 101 14.47 -2.97 -17.57
N ASP A 102 15.34 -3.85 -18.06
CA ASP A 102 16.39 -3.43 -18.99
C ASP A 102 15.74 -3.27 -20.37
N VAL A 103 16.00 -2.14 -21.02
CA VAL A 103 15.46 -1.78 -22.34
C VAL A 103 15.89 -2.79 -23.41
N ALA A 104 17.01 -3.49 -23.19
CA ALA A 104 17.52 -4.53 -24.09
C ALA A 104 17.12 -5.97 -23.70
N ALA A 105 16.52 -6.18 -22.53
CA ALA A 105 16.17 -7.53 -22.07
C ALA A 105 14.88 -8.04 -22.73
N THR A 106 14.81 -9.36 -22.92
CA THR A 106 13.61 -10.07 -23.39
C THR A 106 12.65 -10.44 -22.26
N GLU A 107 13.07 -10.26 -21.00
CA GLU A 107 12.32 -10.57 -19.79
C GLU A 107 12.41 -9.40 -18.79
N LYS A 108 11.32 -9.18 -18.05
CA LYS A 108 11.25 -8.19 -16.96
C LYS A 108 11.21 -8.90 -15.62
N VAL A 109 11.55 -8.20 -14.55
CA VAL A 109 11.41 -8.71 -13.19
C VAL A 109 10.41 -7.87 -12.43
N MET A 110 9.44 -8.51 -11.78
CA MET A 110 8.52 -7.85 -10.86
C MET A 110 8.97 -8.13 -9.43
N ILE A 111 9.00 -7.08 -8.61
CA ILE A 111 9.59 -7.11 -7.27
C ILE A 111 8.57 -6.57 -6.26
N PHE A 112 8.22 -7.41 -5.29
CA PHE A 112 7.41 -7.08 -4.12
C PHE A 112 8.31 -6.82 -2.92
N VAL A 113 8.14 -5.69 -2.24
CA VAL A 113 8.88 -5.36 -1.02
C VAL A 113 8.24 -6.06 0.16
N MET A 114 9.02 -6.79 0.95
CA MET A 114 8.51 -7.44 2.15
C MET A 114 8.23 -6.39 3.24
N PRO A 115 7.13 -6.53 4.01
CA PRO A 115 6.91 -5.68 5.17
C PRO A 115 7.97 -5.94 6.24
N GLU A 116 8.21 -4.96 7.09
CA GLU A 116 8.99 -5.09 8.30
C GLU A 116 8.32 -6.07 9.28
N ALA A 117 9.14 -6.81 10.03
CA ALA A 117 8.71 -7.89 10.93
C ALA A 117 8.38 -7.40 12.34
#